data_AF-A0A930MDD5-F1
#
_entry.id   AF-A0A930MDD5-F1
#
_cell.length_a   1.000
_cell.length_b   1.000
_cell.length_c   1.000
_cell.angle_alpha   90.00
_cell.angle_beta   90.00
_cell.angle_gamma   90.00
#
_symmetry.space_group_name_H-M   'P 1'
#
loop_
_entity.id
_entity.type
_entity.pdbx_description
1 polymer ?
#
loop_
_entity_poly.entity_id
_entity_poly.type
_entity_poly.pdbx_seq_one_letter_code
_entity_poly.pdbx_strand_id
1 'polypeptide(L)'
;MRKYYGLHTALAEMPEHDRHNGLYVEVCYDIDNDEVLAEVYVDFGEGTRTIYDNPRIVRIGNFVRRVSAAKLKEYIDEVADFYI
;
A
#
# COMPACT_ATOMS: atom_id res chain seq x y z
N MET A 1 16.20 -10.51 -2.84
CA MET A 1 15.23 -10.04 -3.84
C MET A 1 13.85 -10.24 -3.28
N ARG A 2 13.10 -9.14 -3.08
CA ARG A 2 11.73 -9.16 -2.56
C ARG A 2 10.78 -9.92 -3.50
N LYS A 3 9.82 -10.60 -2.90
CA LYS A 3 8.78 -11.44 -3.51
C LYS A 3 7.44 -10.73 -3.53
N TYR A 4 7.21 -9.77 -2.63
CA TYR A 4 5.99 -8.95 -2.58
C TYR A 4 4.74 -9.83 -2.46
N TYR A 5 4.67 -10.67 -1.43
CA TYR A 5 3.48 -11.47 -1.18
C TYR A 5 2.26 -10.55 -1.02
N GLY A 6 1.11 -10.92 -1.60
CA GLY A 6 -0.09 -10.07 -1.55
C GLY A 6 -0.15 -8.90 -2.55
N LEU A 7 0.90 -8.64 -3.35
CA LEU A 7 0.93 -7.51 -4.30
C LEU A 7 -0.28 -7.47 -5.25
N HIS A 8 -0.63 -8.61 -5.86
CA HIS A 8 -1.75 -8.67 -6.80
C HIS A 8 -3.10 -8.48 -6.12
N THR A 9 -3.23 -8.93 -4.87
CA THR A 9 -4.42 -8.68 -4.04
C THR A 9 -4.55 -7.19 -3.77
N ALA A 10 -3.49 -6.53 -3.30
CA ALA A 10 -3.48 -5.09 -3.07
C ALA A 10 -3.85 -4.28 -4.32
N LEU A 11 -3.35 -4.67 -5.49
CA LEU A 11 -3.71 -4.03 -6.78
C LEU A 11 -5.17 -4.26 -7.18
N ALA A 12 -5.75 -5.42 -6.83
CA ALA A 12 -7.14 -5.76 -7.14
C ALA A 12 -8.11 -4.88 -6.33
N GLU A 13 -7.77 -4.57 -5.08
CA GLU A 13 -8.55 -3.67 -4.23
C GLU A 13 -8.55 -2.22 -4.74
N MET A 14 -7.49 -1.81 -5.46
CA MET A 14 -7.43 -0.46 -6.02
C MET A 14 -8.50 -0.24 -7.10
N PRO A 15 -9.25 0.88 -7.03
CA PRO A 15 -10.22 1.22 -8.07
C PRO A 15 -9.50 1.54 -9.39
N GLU A 16 -10.13 1.29 -10.54
CA GLU A 16 -9.48 1.53 -11.84
C GLU A 16 -9.19 3.02 -12.11
N HIS A 17 -10.00 3.90 -11.55
CA HIS A 17 -9.87 5.35 -11.63
C HIS A 17 -10.35 5.99 -10.32
N ASP A 18 -9.93 7.23 -10.08
CA ASP A 18 -10.43 8.03 -8.95
C ASP A 18 -11.94 8.29 -9.13
N ARG A 19 -12.71 7.87 -8.13
CA ARG A 19 -14.18 8.01 -8.11
C ARG A 19 -14.64 9.33 -7.51
N HIS A 20 -13.73 10.15 -6.99
CA HIS A 20 -13.99 11.44 -6.34
C HIS A 20 -15.02 11.34 -5.19
N ASN A 21 -15.09 10.20 -4.51
CA ASN A 21 -16.04 9.92 -3.45
C ASN A 21 -15.35 9.55 -2.11
N GLY A 22 -14.05 9.83 -2.01
CA GLY A 22 -13.22 9.49 -0.85
C GLY A 22 -12.77 8.03 -0.81
N LEU A 23 -13.05 7.20 -1.83
CA LEU A 23 -12.54 5.83 -1.88
C LEU A 23 -11.03 5.83 -2.15
N TYR A 24 -10.26 5.25 -1.24
CA TYR A 24 -8.83 4.98 -1.44
C TYR A 24 -8.42 3.66 -0.79
N VAL A 25 -7.33 3.08 -1.27
CA VAL A 25 -6.67 1.94 -0.65
C VAL A 25 -5.40 2.42 0.04
N GLU A 26 -5.30 2.20 1.35
CA GLU A 26 -4.04 2.38 2.09
C GLU A 26 -3.20 1.10 1.92
N VAL A 27 -1.98 1.25 1.43
CA VAL A 27 -1.02 0.15 1.31
C VAL A 27 0.09 0.30 2.34
N CYS A 28 0.34 -0.80 3.03
CA CYS A 28 1.47 -0.99 3.93
C CYS A 28 2.32 -2.17 3.47
N TYR A 29 3.54 -2.27 3.97
CA TYR A 29 4.46 -3.36 3.66
C TYR A 29 5.11 -3.88 4.93
N ASP A 30 4.96 -5.17 5.20
CA ASP A 30 5.69 -5.89 6.23
C ASP A 30 7.06 -6.30 5.69
N ILE A 31 8.11 -5.66 6.20
CA ILE A 31 9.48 -5.87 5.74
C ILE A 31 9.99 -7.27 6.14
N ASP A 32 9.57 -7.78 7.29
CA ASP A 32 10.08 -9.04 7.82
C ASP A 32 9.45 -10.24 7.12
N ASN A 33 8.16 -10.12 6.77
CA ASN A 33 7.41 -11.16 6.05
C ASN A 33 7.37 -10.97 4.53
N ASP A 34 7.90 -9.85 4.02
CA ASP A 34 7.87 -9.48 2.60
C ASP A 34 6.43 -9.47 2.03
N GLU A 35 5.52 -8.92 2.82
CA GLU A 35 4.07 -8.96 2.58
C GLU A 35 3.50 -7.55 2.34
N VAL A 36 2.70 -7.43 1.29
CA VAL A 36 1.97 -6.21 0.90
C VAL A 36 0.57 -6.29 1.50
N LEU A 37 0.26 -5.35 2.39
CA LEU A 37 -1.00 -5.25 3.10
C LEU A 37 -1.83 -4.12 2.48
N ALA A 38 -3.13 -4.31 2.34
CA ALA A 38 -4.03 -3.33 1.74
C ALA A 38 -5.33 -3.24 2.53
N GLU A 39 -5.73 -2.01 2.87
CA GLU A 39 -6.97 -1.71 3.57
C GLU A 39 -7.77 -0.67 2.77
N VAL A 40 -9.08 -0.89 2.65
CA VAL A 40 -9.99 -0.04 1.85
C VAL A 40 -10.71 0.94 2.75
N TYR A 41 -10.66 2.23 2.39
CA TYR A 41 -11.30 3.31 3.12
C TYR A 41 -12.19 4.17 2.23
N VAL A 42 -13.22 4.77 2.83
CA VAL A 42 -14.06 5.81 2.21
C VAL A 42 -14.03 7.04 3.12
N ASP A 43 -13.14 7.98 2.82
CA ASP A 43 -12.96 9.23 3.55
C ASP A 43 -12.19 10.26 2.70
N PHE A 44 -12.46 11.55 2.90
CA PHE A 44 -11.82 12.64 2.15
C PHE A 44 -10.49 13.11 2.75
N GLY A 45 -10.05 12.50 3.86
CA GLY A 45 -8.83 12.90 4.56
C GLY A 45 -7.53 12.26 4.05
N GLU A 46 -7.59 11.12 3.34
CA GLU A 46 -6.43 10.32 2.93
C GLU A 46 -5.34 10.23 4.03
N GLY A 47 -5.77 10.15 5.29
CA GLY A 47 -4.87 10.08 6.43
C GLY A 47 -4.26 8.69 6.59
N THR A 48 -3.30 8.57 7.50
CA THR A 48 -2.86 7.27 8.01
C THR A 48 -3.96 6.73 8.92
N ARG A 49 -4.65 5.67 8.49
CA ARG A 49 -5.75 5.07 9.28
C ARG A 49 -5.28 3.81 9.99
N THR A 50 -4.41 3.04 9.35
CA THR A 50 -3.84 1.83 9.91
C THR A 50 -2.55 2.15 10.65
N ILE A 51 -2.53 1.87 11.95
CA ILE A 51 -1.32 1.95 12.78
C ILE A 51 -1.02 0.53 13.26
N TYR A 52 0.13 0.02 12.87
CA TYR A 52 0.64 -1.26 13.34
C TYR A 52 1.55 -1.04 14.54
N ASP A 53 1.42 -1.89 15.57
CA ASP A 53 2.36 -1.90 16.70
C ASP A 53 3.77 -2.35 16.28
N ASN A 54 3.85 -3.13 15.18
CA ASN A 54 5.11 -3.57 14.61
C ASN A 54 5.75 -2.45 13.77
N PRO A 55 6.89 -1.86 14.18
CA PRO A 55 7.57 -0.80 13.43
C PRO A 55 8.17 -1.28 12.10
N ARG A 56 8.20 -2.60 11.87
CA ARG A 56 8.66 -3.22 10.61
C ARG A 56 7.56 -3.32 9.56
N ILE A 57 6.33 -2.90 9.89
CA ILE A 57 5.25 -2.69 8.94
C ILE A 57 5.20 -1.19 8.63
N VAL A 58 5.57 -0.85 7.40
CA VAL A 58 5.76 0.54 6.98
C VAL A 58 4.66 0.97 6.01
N ARG A 59 4.22 2.22 6.11
CA ARG A 59 3.23 2.78 5.19
C ARG A 59 3.89 3.10 3.85
N ILE A 60 3.23 2.67 2.77
CA ILE A 60 3.67 2.95 1.40
C ILE A 60 2.89 4.14 0.83
N GLY A 61 1.57 4.17 1.00
CA GLY A 61 0.76 5.30 0.56
C GLY A 61 -0.71 4.99 0.38
N ASN A 62 -1.45 6.01 -0.06
CA ASN A 62 -2.88 5.92 -0.36
C ASN A 62 -3.11 5.98 -1.87
N PHE A 63 -3.99 5.11 -2.38
CA PHE A 63 -4.21 4.92 -3.80
C PHE A 63 -5.70 5.05 -4.13
N VAL A 64 -6.06 6.19 -4.74
CA VAL A 64 -7.40 6.45 -5.30
C VAL A 64 -7.57 5.86 -6.71
N ARG A 65 -6.50 5.29 -7.29
CA ARG A 65 -6.52 4.60 -8.57
C ARG A 65 -5.46 3.52 -8.64
N ARG A 66 -5.73 2.47 -9.42
CA ARG A 66 -4.82 1.35 -9.64
C ARG A 66 -3.56 1.81 -10.35
N VAL A 67 -2.42 1.48 -9.76
CA VAL A 67 -1.09 1.65 -10.35
C VAL A 67 -0.62 0.35 -11.00
N SER A 68 0.45 0.41 -11.79
CA SER A 68 1.07 -0.82 -12.29
C SER A 68 1.77 -1.57 -11.17
N ALA A 69 1.93 -2.89 -11.33
CA ALA A 69 2.69 -3.70 -10.38
C ALA A 69 4.14 -3.24 -10.25
N ALA A 70 4.77 -2.80 -11.35
CA ALA A 70 6.10 -2.22 -11.33
C ALA A 70 6.14 -0.95 -10.48
N LYS A 71 5.15 -0.08 -10.62
CA LYS A 71 5.09 1.18 -9.87
C LYS A 71 4.87 0.96 -8.38
N LEU A 72 4.02 0.00 -8.00
CA LEU A 72 3.83 -0.33 -6.60
C LEU A 72 5.11 -0.93 -5.98
N LYS A 73 5.84 -1.77 -6.72
CA LYS A 73 7.15 -2.27 -6.28
C LYS A 73 8.17 -1.17 -6.09
N GLU A 74 8.24 -0.20 -7.00
CA GLU A 74 9.12 0.98 -6.85
C GLU A 74 8.84 1.73 -5.54
N TYR A 75 7.56 1.99 -5.23
CA TYR A 75 7.20 2.66 -3.97
C TYR A 75 7.57 1.81 -2.75
N ILE A 76 7.36 0.49 -2.81
CA ILE A 76 7.75 -0.42 -1.73
C ILE A 76 9.25 -0.41 -1.53
N ASP A 77 10.03 -0.54 -2.60
CA ASP A 77 11.49 -0.53 -2.56
C ASP A 77 12.02 0.78 -2.00
N GLU A 78 11.51 1.91 -2.49
CA GLU A 78 11.89 3.25 -2.01
C GLU A 78 11.68 3.39 -0.50
N VAL A 79 10.53 2.97 0.02
CA VAL A 79 10.25 3.05 1.46
C VAL A 79 11.05 2.02 2.25
N ALA A 80 11.05 0.77 1.83
CA ALA A 80 11.66 -0.33 2.58
C ALA A 80 13.19 -0.22 2.64
N ASP A 81 13.84 0.42 1.65
CA ASP A 81 15.29 0.63 1.63
C ASP A 81 15.78 1.59 2.73
N PHE A 82 14.90 2.41 3.32
CA PHE A 82 15.23 3.22 4.51
C PHE A 82 15.32 2.39 5.81
N TYR A 83 14.92 1.13 5.78
CA TYR A 83 14.82 0.24 6.94
C TYR A 83 15.74 -0.99 6.84
N ILE A 84 16.73 -0.95 5.95
CA ILE A 84 17.77 -1.98 5.77
C ILE A 84 19.07 -1.52 6.42
#